data_AF-A0A947IFJ0-F1
#
_entry.id   AF-A0A947IFJ0-F1
#
_cell.length_a   1.000
_cell.length_b   1.000
_cell.length_c   1.000
_cell.angle_alpha   90.00
_cell.angle_beta   90.00
_cell.angle_gamma   90.00
#
_symmetry.space_group_name_H-M   'P 1'
#
loop_
_entity.id
_entity.type
_entity.pdbx_description
1 polymer ?
#
loop_
_entity_poly.entity_id
_entity_poly.type
_entity_poly.pdbx_seq_one_letter_code
_entity_poly.pdbx_strand_id
1 'polypeptide(L)'
;MMSQAYGYKFASQFGDEPNDVWIGALQGITGEQIAAGLRKCAEIYPQWPPGAIEFKALCEGRDPRNIDKDGIDTSWEHKHRQARQREYDEAMRRRQLNLVDISKRERNKETSEKTLSHLKSLFG
;
A
#
# COMPACT_ATOMS: atom_id res chain seq x y z
N MET A 1 -14.25 19.31 8.44
CA MET A 1 -14.11 17.83 8.50
C MET A 1 -14.10 17.30 9.93
N MET A 2 -13.04 17.42 10.73
CA MET A 2 -13.04 16.91 12.13
C MET A 2 -13.56 17.94 13.15
N SER A 3 -13.19 19.21 13.01
CA SER A 3 -13.73 20.30 13.86
C SER A 3 -15.25 20.49 13.69
N GLN A 4 -15.83 20.06 12.56
CA GLN A 4 -17.29 20.03 12.38
C GLN A 4 -17.96 18.85 13.08
N ALA A 5 -17.27 17.71 13.21
CA ALA A 5 -17.79 16.52 13.87
C ALA A 5 -17.65 16.58 15.40
N TYR A 6 -16.56 17.16 15.90
CA TYR A 6 -16.20 17.15 17.32
C TYR A 6 -16.15 18.55 17.96
N GLY A 7 -16.25 19.61 17.16
CA GLY A 7 -16.30 21.00 17.64
C GLY A 7 -15.11 21.35 18.51
N TYR A 8 -15.42 22.00 19.63
CA TYR A 8 -14.45 22.43 20.64
C TYR A 8 -13.53 21.30 21.15
N LYS A 9 -13.98 20.04 21.17
CA LYS A 9 -13.14 18.93 21.65
C LYS A 9 -11.93 18.69 20.76
N PHE A 10 -12.09 18.85 19.46
CA PHE A 10 -10.98 18.72 18.50
C PHE A 10 -10.01 19.88 18.63
N ALA A 11 -10.53 21.11 18.64
CA ALA A 11 -9.73 22.32 18.82
C ALA A 11 -8.94 22.30 20.14
N SER A 12 -9.59 21.84 21.22
CA SER A 12 -8.99 21.74 22.56
C SER A 12 -7.85 20.73 22.62
N GLN A 13 -7.91 19.62 21.87
CA GLN A 13 -6.84 18.59 21.86
C GLN A 13 -5.74 18.85 20.85
N PHE A 14 -6.07 19.36 19.66
CA PHE A 14 -5.14 19.38 18.53
C PHE A 14 -4.86 20.78 17.97
N GLY A 15 -5.53 21.80 18.50
CA GLY A 15 -5.51 23.16 17.97
C GLY A 15 -6.46 23.35 16.78
N ASP A 16 -6.57 24.60 16.34
CA ASP A 16 -7.37 24.99 15.16
C ASP A 16 -6.52 25.18 13.89
N GLU A 17 -5.19 25.15 14.02
CA GLU A 17 -4.26 25.26 12.90
C GLU A 17 -3.74 23.87 12.46
N PRO A 18 -3.43 23.68 11.16
CA PRO A 18 -2.75 22.48 10.69
C PRO A 18 -1.43 22.29 11.45
N ASN A 19 -1.21 21.11 12.02
CA ASN A 19 0.05 20.78 12.69
C ASN A 19 0.79 19.65 11.95
N ASP A 20 2.11 19.60 12.12
CA ASP A 20 3.00 18.66 11.42
C ASP A 20 2.63 17.20 11.64
N VAL A 21 2.04 16.87 12.79
CA VAL A 21 1.61 15.51 13.12
C VAL A 21 0.47 15.07 12.21
N TRP A 22 -0.55 15.91 12.03
CA TRP A 22 -1.67 15.60 11.13
C TRP A 22 -1.26 15.63 9.66
N ILE A 23 -0.40 16.58 9.27
CA ILE A 23 0.14 16.67 7.90
C ILE A 23 0.92 15.39 7.56
N GLY A 24 1.84 14.97 8.44
CA GLY A 24 2.63 13.75 8.24
C GLY A 24 1.78 12.48 8.30
N ALA A 25 0.81 12.40 9.21
CA ALA A 25 -0.06 11.23 9.33
C ALA A 25 -0.93 11.02 8.08
N LEU A 26 -1.44 12.09 7.48
CA LEU A 26 -2.34 12.02 6.33
C LEU A 26 -1.63 12.05 4.98
N GLN A 27 -0.30 12.11 4.96
CA GLN A 27 0.47 12.05 3.74
C GLN A 27 0.16 10.75 2.96
N GLY A 28 -0.24 10.91 1.70
CA GLY A 28 -0.58 9.78 0.80
C GLY A 28 -1.99 9.22 0.99
N ILE A 29 -2.82 9.78 1.88
CA ILE A 29 -4.23 9.41 2.02
C ILE A 29 -5.07 10.17 1.00
N THR A 30 -5.89 9.47 0.22
CA THR A 30 -6.77 10.08 -0.79
C THR A 30 -8.04 10.68 -0.16
N GLY A 31 -8.71 11.58 -0.88
CA GLY A 31 -9.97 12.18 -0.42
C GLY A 31 -11.06 11.14 -0.12
N GLU A 32 -11.13 10.06 -0.90
CA GLU A 32 -12.06 8.96 -0.69
C GLU A 32 -11.76 8.20 0.61
N GLN A 33 -10.47 7.99 0.90
CA GLN A 33 -10.02 7.37 2.15
C GLN A 33 -10.34 8.26 3.36
N ILE A 34 -10.15 9.58 3.25
CA ILE A 34 -10.55 10.53 4.31
C ILE A 34 -12.06 10.46 4.54
N ALA A 35 -12.86 10.47 3.47
CA ALA A 35 -14.32 10.37 3.59
C ALA A 35 -14.75 9.04 4.23
N ALA A 36 -14.08 7.94 3.91
CA ALA A 36 -14.32 6.64 4.56
C ALA A 36 -13.93 6.65 6.04
N GLY A 37 -12.77 7.22 6.38
CA GLY A 37 -12.31 7.38 7.75
C GLY A 37 -13.28 8.20 8.60
N LEU A 38 -13.79 9.31 8.07
CA LEU A 38 -14.79 10.15 8.77
C LEU A 38 -16.10 9.43 9.07
N ARG A 39 -16.61 8.62 8.13
CA ARG A 39 -17.83 7.83 8.37
C ARG A 39 -17.65 6.87 9.55
N LYS A 40 -16.50 6.19 9.62
CA LYS A 40 -16.16 5.28 10.72
C LYS A 40 -15.83 6.02 12.02
N CYS A 41 -15.32 7.24 11.94
CA CYS A 41 -14.88 8.03 13.07
C CYS A 41 -16.02 8.29 14.06
N ALA A 42 -17.20 8.70 13.56
CA ALA A 42 -18.37 8.94 14.40
C ALA A 42 -18.90 7.67 15.11
N GLU A 43 -18.71 6.50 14.50
CA GLU A 43 -19.15 5.22 15.09
C GLU A 43 -18.19 4.72 16.18
N ILE A 44 -16.88 4.84 15.95
CA ILE A 44 -15.83 4.23 16.79
C ILE A 44 -15.41 5.17 17.91
N TYR A 45 -15.41 6.47 17.63
CA TYR A 45 -14.97 7.53 18.52
C TYR A 45 -16.13 8.51 18.76
N PRO A 46 -17.25 8.08 19.39
CA PRO A 46 -18.47 8.88 19.46
C PRO A 46 -18.35 10.11 20.38
N GLN A 47 -17.45 10.08 21.36
CA GLN A 47 -17.35 11.13 22.38
C GLN A 47 -16.14 12.04 22.24
N TRP A 48 -15.01 11.51 21.78
CA TRP A 48 -13.74 12.21 21.68
C TRP A 48 -13.11 11.93 20.33
N PRO A 49 -12.55 12.94 19.65
CA PRO A 49 -11.87 12.72 18.39
C PRO A 49 -10.68 11.76 18.57
N PRO A 50 -10.42 10.88 17.59
CA PRO A 50 -9.21 10.09 17.57
C PRO A 50 -7.96 10.96 17.34
N GLY A 51 -6.80 10.46 17.74
CA GLY A 51 -5.52 11.01 17.33
C GLY A 51 -5.26 10.83 15.83
N ALA A 52 -4.27 11.56 15.30
CA ALA A 52 -3.95 11.55 13.86
C ALA A 52 -3.63 10.14 13.32
N ILE A 53 -2.91 9.32 14.09
CA ILE A 53 -2.53 7.95 13.71
C ILE A 53 -3.75 7.01 13.70
N GLU A 54 -4.62 7.12 14.70
CA GLU A 54 -5.85 6.36 14.79
C GLU A 54 -6.80 6.73 13.64
N PHE A 55 -6.95 8.02 13.35
CA PHE A 55 -7.74 8.48 12.21
C PHE A 55 -7.17 8.00 10.87
N LYS A 56 -5.84 8.02 10.70
CA LYS A 56 -5.19 7.44 9.51
C LYS A 56 -5.55 5.96 9.35
N ALA A 57 -5.53 5.19 10.44
CA ALA A 57 -5.89 3.78 10.41
C ALA A 57 -7.33 3.58 9.92
N LEU A 58 -8.28 4.42 10.36
CA LEU A 58 -9.66 4.41 9.87
C LEU A 58 -9.75 4.74 8.37
N CYS A 59 -8.97 5.71 7.89
CA CYS A 59 -8.90 6.08 6.46
C CYS A 59 -8.37 4.92 5.61
N GLU A 60 -7.45 4.15 6.17
CA GLU A 60 -6.92 2.92 5.58
C GLU A 60 -7.83 1.70 5.85
N GLY A 61 -9.08 1.90 6.27
CA GLY A 61 -10.06 0.82 6.46
C GLY A 61 -9.80 -0.09 7.66
N ARG A 62 -8.77 0.19 8.48
CA ARG A 62 -8.48 -0.56 9.70
C ARG A 62 -9.45 -0.10 10.77
N ASP A 63 -10.31 -1.00 11.22
CA ASP A 63 -11.24 -0.75 12.31
C ASP A 63 -10.68 -1.41 13.56
N PRO A 64 -10.42 -0.67 14.66
CA PRO A 64 -9.93 -1.25 15.91
C PRO A 64 -10.86 -2.32 16.49
N ARG A 65 -12.15 -2.32 16.14
CA ARG A 65 -13.11 -3.38 16.51
C ARG A 65 -12.84 -4.71 15.81
N ASN A 66 -12.09 -4.68 14.70
CA ASN A 66 -11.72 -5.85 13.91
C ASN A 66 -10.30 -6.34 14.22
N ILE A 67 -9.69 -5.90 15.33
CA ILE A 67 -8.39 -6.37 15.77
C ILE A 67 -8.61 -7.57 16.71
N ASP A 68 -7.94 -8.69 16.45
CA ASP A 68 -7.98 -9.84 17.36
C ASP A 68 -7.09 -9.64 18.60
N LYS A 69 -7.11 -10.63 19.49
CA LYS A 69 -6.33 -10.63 20.74
C LYS A 69 -4.81 -10.54 20.54
N ASP A 70 -4.33 -10.86 19.33
CA ASP A 70 -2.91 -10.87 18.96
C ASP A 70 -2.51 -9.60 18.21
N GLY A 71 -3.43 -8.63 18.06
CA GLY A 71 -3.19 -7.34 17.39
C GLY A 71 -3.33 -7.40 15.88
N ILE A 72 -3.89 -8.48 15.33
CA ILE A 72 -4.03 -8.67 13.88
C ILE A 72 -5.35 -8.09 13.39
N ASP A 73 -5.28 -7.26 12.34
CA ASP A 73 -6.46 -6.76 11.64
C ASP A 73 -7.15 -7.89 10.87
N THR A 74 -8.30 -8.29 11.38
CA THR A 74 -9.13 -9.36 10.84
C THR A 74 -10.15 -8.87 9.80
N SER A 75 -10.17 -7.55 9.52
CA SER A 75 -11.08 -6.96 8.54
C SER A 75 -10.95 -7.64 7.17
N TRP A 76 -12.09 -7.87 6.51
CA TRP A 76 -12.13 -8.44 5.16
C TRP A 76 -11.37 -7.55 4.14
N GLU A 77 -11.33 -6.23 4.39
CA GLU A 77 -10.54 -5.27 3.62
C GLU A 77 -9.03 -5.49 3.78
N HIS A 78 -8.56 -5.90 4.96
CA HIS A 78 -7.16 -6.25 5.23
C HIS A 78 -6.75 -7.50 4.45
N LYS A 79 -7.60 -8.53 4.46
CA LYS A 79 -7.39 -9.77 3.71
C LYS A 79 -7.36 -9.53 2.19
N HIS A 80 -8.27 -8.69 1.67
CA HIS A 80 -8.30 -8.35 0.24
C HIS A 80 -7.15 -7.44 -0.19
N ARG A 81 -6.71 -6.51 0.65
CA ARG A 81 -5.52 -5.68 0.38
C ARG A 81 -4.26 -6.53 0.33
N GLN A 82 -4.10 -7.47 1.26
CA GLN A 82 -2.99 -8.42 1.22
C GLN A 82 -3.04 -9.32 -0.03
N ALA A 83 -4.23 -9.79 -0.43
CA ALA A 83 -4.38 -10.59 -1.65
C ALA A 83 -3.93 -9.81 -2.89
N ARG A 84 -4.40 -8.57 -3.08
CA ARG A 84 -3.99 -7.70 -4.20
C ARG A 84 -2.49 -7.39 -4.17
N GLN A 85 -1.91 -7.16 -3.00
CA GLN A 85 -0.47 -6.93 -2.86
C GLN A 85 0.33 -8.18 -3.26
N ARG A 86 -0.09 -9.36 -2.80
CA ARG A 86 0.52 -10.64 -3.17
C ARG A 86 0.43 -10.91 -4.66
N GLU A 87 -0.72 -10.63 -5.28
CA GLU A 87 -0.92 -10.76 -6.72
C GLU A 87 0.03 -9.83 -7.49
N TYR A 88 0.18 -8.58 -7.05
CA TYR A 88 1.12 -7.63 -7.63
C TYR A 88 2.58 -8.10 -7.48
N ASP A 89 2.97 -8.54 -6.30
CA ASP A 89 4.32 -9.03 -6.01
C ASP A 89 4.64 -10.30 -6.83
N GLU A 90 3.66 -11.21 -6.97
CA GLU A 90 3.78 -12.40 -7.79
C GLU A 90 3.86 -12.06 -9.28
N ALA A 91 3.04 -11.12 -9.76
CA ALA A 91 3.10 -10.64 -11.14
C ALA A 91 4.46 -9.99 -11.46
N MET A 92 4.99 -9.20 -10.52
CA MET A 92 6.32 -8.60 -10.64
C MET A 92 7.43 -9.65 -10.66
N ARG A 93 7.36 -10.66 -9.79
CA ARG A 93 8.30 -11.78 -9.76
C ARG A 93 8.28 -12.58 -11.07
N ARG A 94 7.08 -12.89 -11.58
CA ARG A 94 6.91 -13.57 -12.88
C ARG A 94 7.50 -12.76 -14.02
N ARG A 95 7.28 -11.45 -14.03
CA ARG A 95 7.86 -10.54 -15.04
C ARG A 95 9.39 -10.53 -14.99
N GLN A 96 9.97 -10.49 -13.80
CA GLN A 96 11.44 -10.57 -13.65
C GLN A 96 12.00 -11.90 -14.15
N LEU A 97 11.37 -13.03 -13.79
CA LEU A 97 11.79 -14.35 -14.27
C LEU A 97 11.75 -14.44 -15.81
N ASN A 98 10.67 -13.96 -16.42
CA ASN A 98 10.54 -13.92 -17.87
C ASN A 98 11.65 -13.09 -18.54
N LEU A 99 12.01 -11.93 -17.97
CA LEU A 99 13.11 -11.12 -18.50
C LEU A 99 14.45 -11.83 -18.42
N VAL A 100 14.72 -12.53 -17.31
CA VAL A 100 15.94 -13.34 -17.13
C VAL A 100 16.00 -14.47 -18.15
N ASP A 101 14.88 -15.16 -18.39
CA ASP A 101 14.81 -16.25 -19.35
C ASP A 101 14.99 -15.79 -20.79
N ILE A 102 14.37 -14.67 -21.16
CA ILE A 102 14.58 -14.03 -22.48
C ILE A 102 16.06 -13.68 -22.65
N SER A 103 16.68 -13.03 -21.67
CA SER A 103 18.09 -12.67 -21.72
C SER A 103 19.03 -13.88 -21.85
N LYS A 104 18.70 -15.01 -21.21
CA LYS A 104 19.48 -16.26 -21.37
C LYS A 104 19.34 -16.83 -22.78
N ARG A 105 18.14 -16.83 -23.34
CA ARG A 105 17.89 -17.34 -24.70
C ARG A 105 18.64 -16.55 -25.76
N GLU A 106 18.62 -15.22 -25.67
CA GLU A 106 19.37 -14.34 -26.57
C GLU A 106 20.88 -14.60 -26.51
N ARG A 107 21.46 -14.68 -25.30
CA ARG A 107 22.89 -15.00 -25.13
C ARG A 107 23.27 -16.37 -25.71
N ASN A 108 22.42 -17.38 -25.53
CA ASN A 108 22.66 -18.71 -26.10
C ASN A 108 22.61 -18.67 -27.63
N LYS A 109 21.67 -17.91 -28.21
CA LYS A 109 21.55 -17.72 -29.65
C LYS A 109 22.78 -17.02 -30.23
N GLU A 110 23.22 -15.91 -29.63
CA GLU A 110 24.44 -15.20 -30.05
C GLU A 110 25.67 -16.11 -29.98
N THR A 111 25.78 -16.92 -28.92
CA THR A 111 26.91 -17.86 -28.75
C THR A 111 26.89 -18.93 -29.84
N SER A 112 25.72 -19.47 -30.17
CA SER A 112 25.55 -20.44 -31.25
C SER A 112 25.90 -19.84 -32.61
N GLU A 113 25.42 -18.64 -32.92
CA GLU A 113 25.68 -17.94 -34.17
C GLU A 113 27.18 -17.63 -34.36
N LYS A 114 27.85 -17.13 -33.31
CA LYS A 114 29.30 -16.90 -33.31
C LYS A 114 30.07 -18.19 -33.55
N THR A 115 29.69 -19.28 -32.89
CA THR A 115 30.34 -20.59 -33.04
C THR A 115 30.19 -21.12 -34.47
N LEU A 116 28.98 -21.02 -35.05
CA LEU A 116 28.71 -21.42 -36.43
C LEU A 116 29.45 -20.56 -37.45
N SER A 117 29.53 -19.25 -37.24
CA SER A 117 30.30 -18.33 -38.09
C SER A 117 31.79 -18.66 -38.04
N HIS A 118 32.33 -18.92 -36.85
CA HIS A 118 33.74 -19.29 -36.68
C HIS A 118 34.05 -20.63 -37.37
N LEU A 119 33.21 -21.65 -37.18
CA LEU A 119 33.39 -22.95 -37.86
C LEU A 119 33.32 -22.78 -39.39
N LYS A 120 32.39 -22.00 -39.92
CA LYS A 120 32.32 -21.72 -41.36
C LYS A 120 33.58 -21.04 -41.91
N SER A 121 34.23 -20.17 -41.12
CA SER A 121 35.49 -19.53 -41.52
C SER A 121 36.71 -20.45 -41.50
N LEU A 122 36.64 -21.58 -40.81
CA LEU A 122 37.74 -22.56 -40.72
C LEU A 122 37.67 -23.65 -41.79
N PHE A 123 36.46 -23.94 -42.30
CA PHE A 123 36.20 -25.06 -43.21
C PHE A 123 35.62 -24.65 -44.58
N GLY A 124 35.49 -23.35 -44.86
CA GLY A 124 35.07 -22.79 -46.15
C GLY A 124 36.17 -21.91 -46.73
#